data_AF-A0A7Z7I117-F1
#
_entry.id   AF-A0A7Z7I117-F1
#
_cell.length_a   1.000
_cell.length_b   1.000
_cell.length_c   1.000
_cell.angle_alpha   90.00
_cell.angle_beta   90.00
_cell.angle_gamma   90.00
#
_symmetry.space_group_name_H-M   'P 1'
#
loop_
_entity.id
_entity.type
_entity.pdbx_description
1 polymer ?
#
loop_
_entity_poly.entity_id
_entity_poly.type
_entity_poly.pdbx_seq_one_letter_code
_entity_poly.pdbx_strand_id
1 'polypeptide(L)'
;MSAHDSFLACNVSPSDRAFLVEALELLMRERSNALRIATAVAAARGERLPDVQDFALDDILRLSRQLCDSAGVDPHESWLEAPAPAKTSANTSRRGTS
;
A
#
# COMPACT_ATOMS: atom_id res chain seq x y z
N MET A 1 4.57 11.78 0.81
CA MET A 1 4.13 10.41 1.15
C MET A 1 5.36 9.66 1.63
N SER A 2 5.32 9.07 2.82
CA SER A 2 6.48 8.38 3.43
C SER A 2 6.72 7.02 2.74
N ALA A 3 7.97 6.66 2.49
CA ALA A 3 8.35 5.44 1.77
C ALA A 3 7.83 4.14 2.41
N HIS A 4 7.51 4.16 3.71
CA HIS A 4 6.97 3.01 4.43
C HIS A 4 5.54 2.62 4.03
N ASP A 5 4.72 3.60 3.64
CA ASP A 5 3.31 3.36 3.29
C ASP A 5 3.18 2.66 1.93
N SER A 6 4.02 3.01 0.95
CA SER A 6 4.04 2.35 -0.38
C SER A 6 4.62 0.93 -0.33
N PHE A 7 5.49 0.64 0.65
CA PHE A 7 6.10 -0.68 0.79
C PHE A 7 5.11 -1.76 1.23
N LEU A 8 4.14 -1.42 2.09
CA LEU A 8 3.11 -2.36 2.54
C LEU A 8 2.15 -2.74 1.40
N ALA A 9 1.83 -1.81 0.52
CA ALA A 9 0.96 -2.05 -0.64
C ALA A 9 1.56 -3.05 -1.66
N CYS A 10 2.88 -3.01 -1.88
CA CYS A 10 3.54 -3.76 -2.95
C CYS A 10 3.89 -5.22 -2.57
N ASN A 11 4.01 -5.54 -1.27
CA ASN A 11 4.55 -6.82 -0.81
C ASN A 11 3.54 -7.76 -0.12
N VAL A 12 2.29 -7.32 0.02
CA VAL A 12 1.23 -8.11 0.69
C VAL A 12 0.42 -8.85 -0.37
N SER A 13 0.05 -10.11 -0.12
CA SER A 13 -0.75 -10.86 -1.08
C SER A 13 -2.17 -10.28 -1.20
N PRO A 14 -2.90 -10.50 -2.31
CA PRO A 14 -4.29 -10.05 -2.43
C PRO A 14 -5.20 -10.54 -1.29
N SER A 15 -5.02 -11.79 -0.85
CA SER A 15 -5.79 -12.37 0.26
C SER A 15 -5.47 -11.71 1.60
N ASP A 16 -4.20 -11.43 1.86
CA ASP A 16 -3.78 -10.74 3.08
C ASP A 16 -4.26 -9.28 3.07
N ARG A 17 -4.26 -8.61 1.91
CA ARG A 17 -4.84 -7.27 1.76
C ARG A 17 -6.32 -7.26 2.11
N ALA A 18 -7.09 -8.22 1.61
CA ALA A 18 -8.52 -8.33 1.93
C ALA A 18 -8.75 -8.53 3.44
N PHE A 19 -7.96 -9.41 4.06
CA PHE A 19 -8.00 -9.63 5.51
C PHE A 19 -7.65 -8.37 6.31
N LEU A 20 -6.62 -7.63 5.89
CA LEU A 20 -6.23 -6.38 6.53
C LEU A 20 -7.31 -5.29 6.40
N VAL A 21 -7.98 -5.20 5.25
CA VAL A 21 -9.10 -4.26 5.05
C VAL A 21 -10.23 -4.59 6.02
N GLU A 22 -10.64 -5.86 6.13
CA GLU A 22 -11.66 -6.30 7.08
C GLU A 22 -11.27 -5.98 8.54
N ALA A 23 -10.00 -6.23 8.90
CA ALA A 23 -9.49 -5.90 10.23
C ALA A 23 -9.53 -4.39 10.51
N LEU A 24 -9.21 -3.55 9.53
CA LEU A 24 -9.29 -2.09 9.64
C LEU A 24 -10.74 -1.59 9.75
N GLU A 25 -11.70 -2.22 9.08
CA GLU A 25 -13.13 -1.91 9.23
C GLU A 25 -13.63 -2.22 10.64
N LEU A 26 -13.24 -3.36 11.20
CA LEU A 26 -13.57 -3.72 12.58
C LEU A 26 -12.93 -2.75 13.58
N LEU A 27 -11.65 -2.41 13.38
CA LEU A 27 -10.94 -1.45 14.22
C LEU A 27 -11.56 -0.05 14.14
N MET A 28 -11.96 0.39 12.94
CA MET A 28 -12.66 1.67 12.71
C MET A 28 -13.95 1.74 13.53
N ARG A 29 -14.75 0.68 13.50
CA ARG A 29 -16.01 0.61 14.26
C ARG A 29 -15.76 0.74 15.76
N GLU A 30 -14.78 0.00 16.29
CA GLU A 30 -14.47 0.01 17.71
C GLU A 30 -13.94 1.38 18.16
N ARG A 31 -13.00 1.96 17.41
CA ARG A 31 -12.43 3.29 17.72
C ARG A 31 -13.46 4.41 17.61
N SER A 32 -14.38 4.31 16.65
CA SER A 32 -15.51 5.25 16.55
C SER A 32 -16.46 5.16 17.75
N ASN A 33 -16.70 3.95 18.25
CA ASN A 33 -17.48 3.75 19.47
C ASN A 33 -16.76 4.33 20.69
N ALA A 34 -15.46 4.08 20.83
CA ALA A 34 -14.65 4.63 21.91
C ALA A 34 -14.67 6.17 21.92
N LEU A 35 -14.57 6.81 20.75
CA LEU A 35 -14.72 8.26 20.61
C LEU A 35 -16.09 8.74 21.11
N ARG A 36 -17.19 8.09 20.68
CA ARG A 36 -18.55 8.44 21.13
C ARG A 36 -18.68 8.37 22.65
N ILE A 37 -18.16 7.31 23.27
CA ILE A 37 -18.19 7.13 24.72
C ILE A 37 -17.36 8.21 25.41
N ALA A 38 -16.12 8.45 24.94
CA ALA A 38 -15.23 9.46 25.51
C ALA A 38 -15.83 10.87 25.42
N THR A 39 -16.45 11.22 24.29
CA THR A 39 -17.17 12.48 24.10
C THR A 39 -18.33 12.63 25.09
N ALA A 40 -19.13 11.57 25.29
CA ALA A 40 -20.23 11.62 26.26
C ALA A 40 -19.72 11.79 27.70
N VAL A 41 -18.63 11.11 28.07
CA VAL A 41 -18.01 11.24 29.40
C VAL A 41 -17.40 12.63 29.61
N ALA A 42 -16.65 13.14 28.63
CA ALA A 42 -16.03 14.48 28.71
C ALA A 42 -17.11 15.56 28.84
N ALA A 43 -18.19 15.48 28.04
CA ALA A 43 -19.32 16.39 28.13
C ALA A 43 -19.97 16.36 29.52
N ALA A 44 -20.20 15.18 30.10
CA ALA A 44 -20.79 15.04 31.43
C ALA A 44 -19.90 15.61 32.56
N ARG A 45 -18.58 15.66 32.34
CA ARG A 45 -17.61 16.18 33.32
C ARG A 45 -17.24 17.64 33.10
N GLY A 46 -17.72 18.28 32.04
CA GLY A 46 -17.29 19.63 31.64
C GLY A 46 -15.83 19.67 31.20
N GLU A 47 -15.28 18.56 30.72
CA GLU A 47 -13.92 18.44 30.21
C GLU A 47 -13.86 18.77 28.71
N ARG A 48 -12.64 18.96 28.19
CA ARG A 48 -12.41 19.14 26.75
C ARG A 48 -12.90 17.90 25.99
N LEU A 49 -13.67 18.12 24.92
CA LEU A 49 -14.09 17.04 24.02
C LEU A 49 -12.88 16.51 23.23
N PRO A 50 -12.74 15.18 23.11
CA PRO A 50 -11.73 14.58 22.25
C PRO A 50 -12.06 14.80 20.77
N ASP A 51 -11.01 14.87 19.95
CA ASP A 51 -11.11 14.93 18.50
C ASP A 51 -10.95 13.55 17.86
N VAL A 52 -11.31 13.42 16.58
CA VAL A 52 -11.13 12.20 15.79
C VAL A 52 -9.67 11.74 15.73
N GLN A 53 -8.73 12.69 15.79
CA GLN A 53 -7.28 12.44 15.82
C GLN A 53 -6.85 11.73 17.11
N ASP A 54 -7.50 12.01 18.24
CA ASP A 54 -7.21 11.33 19.52
C ASP A 54 -7.53 9.83 19.46
N PHE A 55 -8.30 9.40 18.44
CA PHE A 55 -8.69 8.02 18.18
C PHE A 55 -8.12 7.44 16.89
N ALA A 56 -7.22 8.17 16.20
CA ALA A 56 -6.52 7.76 14.99
C ALA A 56 -7.45 7.26 13.85
N LEU A 57 -8.66 7.84 13.76
CA LEU A 57 -9.65 7.41 12.76
C LEU A 57 -9.18 7.74 11.32
N ASP A 58 -8.49 8.86 11.15
CA ASP A 58 -7.91 9.31 9.89
C ASP A 58 -6.79 8.38 9.41
N ASP A 59 -5.92 7.92 10.32
CA ASP A 59 -4.88 6.94 10.01
C ASP A 59 -5.47 5.61 9.54
N ILE A 60 -6.54 5.13 10.19
CA ILE A 60 -7.24 3.90 9.78
C ILE A 60 -7.83 4.05 8.37
N LEU A 61 -8.48 5.18 8.07
CA LEU A 61 -8.99 5.46 6.72
C LEU A 61 -7.87 5.53 5.68
N ARG A 62 -6.75 6.18 6.03
CA ARG A 62 -5.58 6.29 5.14
C ARG A 62 -5.04 4.90 4.81
N LEU A 63 -4.83 4.06 5.81
CA LEU A 63 -4.34 2.69 5.64
C LEU A 63 -5.30 1.81 4.83
N SER A 64 -6.60 1.90 5.10
CA SER A 64 -7.62 1.16 4.35
C SER A 64 -7.59 1.52 2.86
N ARG A 65 -7.53 2.82 2.56
CA ARG A 65 -7.41 3.31 1.17
C ARG A 65 -6.14 2.83 0.49
N GLN A 66 -4.99 2.88 1.16
CA GLN A 66 -3.72 2.41 0.62
C GLN A 66 -3.77 0.92 0.23
N LEU A 67 -4.41 0.09 1.05
CA LEU A 67 -4.57 -1.33 0.76
C LEU A 67 -5.54 -1.58 -0.39
N CYS A 68 -6.64 -0.84 -0.48
CA CYS A 68 -7.61 -0.95 -1.58
C CYS A 68 -7.04 -0.46 -2.93
N ASP A 69 -6.36 0.68 -2.95
CA ASP A 69 -5.82 1.30 -4.16
C ASP A 69 -4.66 0.47 -4.77
N SER A 70 -3.95 -0.30 -3.94
CA SER A 70 -2.85 -1.17 -4.37
C SER A 70 -3.28 -2.40 -5.20
N ALA A 71 -4.58 -2.70 -5.25
CA ALA A 71 -5.11 -3.82 -6.03
C ALA A 71 -5.04 -3.61 -7.56
N GLY A 72 -4.72 -2.39 -8.02
CA GLY A 72 -4.62 -2.06 -9.45
C GLY A 72 -3.20 -2.07 -10.04
N VAL A 73 -2.15 -2.34 -9.26
CA VAL A 73 -0.77 -2.42 -9.77
C VAL A 73 -0.41 -3.88 -9.97
N ASP A 74 -0.59 -4.38 -11.20
CA ASP A 74 -0.03 -5.66 -11.64
C ASP A 74 1.51 -5.60 -11.52
N PRO A 75 2.16 -6.42 -10.69
CA PRO A 75 3.62 -6.46 -10.59
C PRO A 75 4.30 -7.05 -11.83
N HIS A 76 3.54 -7.47 -12.84
CA HIS A 76 4.04 -8.21 -14.00
C HIS A 76 4.46 -7.34 -15.20
N GLU A 77 4.26 -6.02 -15.16
CA GLU A 77 4.74 -5.16 -16.26
C GLU A 77 6.22 -4.75 -16.13
N SER A 78 6.86 -4.98 -14.97
CA SER A 78 8.27 -4.59 -14.77
C SER A 78 9.31 -5.55 -15.40
N TRP A 79 8.91 -6.71 -15.93
CA TRP A 79 9.84 -7.76 -16.38
C TRP A 79 9.94 -7.96 -17.90
N LEU A 80 9.24 -7.16 -18.73
CA LEU A 80 9.20 -7.38 -20.18
C LEU A 80 10.12 -6.47 -21.02
N GLU A 81 10.96 -5.64 -20.43
CA GLU A 81 11.99 -4.92 -21.19
C GLU A 81 13.31 -5.71 -21.20
N ALA A 82 13.31 -6.83 -21.93
CA ALA A 82 14.55 -7.51 -22.29
C ALA A 82 15.32 -6.68 -23.33
N PRO A 83 16.61 -6.33 -23.12
CA PRO A 83 17.39 -5.68 -24.16
C PRO A 83 17.64 -6.66 -25.32
N ALA A 84 17.32 -6.21 -26.54
CA ALA A 84 17.43 -6.98 -27.77
C ALA A 84 18.83 -7.61 -27.96
N PRO A 85 18.95 -8.84 -28.50
CA PRO A 85 20.25 -9.47 -28.69
C PRO A 85 21.06 -8.76 -29.78
N ALA A 86 22.26 -8.32 -29.41
CA ALA A 86 23.25 -7.76 -30.31
C ALA A 86 23.59 -8.75 -31.43
N LYS A 87 23.45 -8.30 -32.68
CA LYS A 87 23.85 -9.05 -33.87
C LYS A 87 25.38 -9.22 -33.88
N THR A 88 25.86 -10.43 -33.64
CA THR A 88 27.25 -10.83 -33.87
C THR A 88 27.53 -10.76 -35.38
N SER A 89 28.21 -9.70 -35.81
CA SER A 89 28.79 -9.61 -37.15
C SER A 89 30.07 -10.45 -37.17
N ALA A 90 29.98 -11.68 -37.70
CA ALA A 90 31.13 -12.54 -37.91
C ALA A 90 31.98 -11.99 -39.06
N ASN A 91 33.04 -11.27 -38.71
CA ASN A 91 34.13 -10.92 -39.60
C ASN A 91 34.98 -12.18 -39.85
N THR A 92 35.03 -12.67 -41.09
CA THR A 92 36.08 -13.60 -41.55
C THR A 92 36.74 -13.03 -42.78
N SER A 93 37.88 -12.41 -42.52
CA SER A 93 38.95 -12.16 -43.47
C SER A 93 39.91 -13.35 -43.43
N ARG A 94 40.23 -13.93 -44.60
CA ARG A 94 41.51 -14.58 -44.99
C ARG A 94 41.30 -15.26 -46.37
N ARG A 95 41.97 -14.80 -47.43
CA ARG A 95 43.28 -15.30 -47.92
C ARG A 95 43.11 -16.71 -48.51
N GLY A 96 43.16 -16.98 -49.81
CA GLY A 96 44.09 -16.54 -50.86
C GLY A 96 44.68 -17.80 -51.52
N THR A 97 45.10 -17.65 -52.78
CA THR A 97 46.02 -18.48 -53.59
C THR A 97 45.51 -19.69 -54.39
N SER A 98 45.83 -19.59 -55.69
CA SER A 98 46.11 -20.58 -56.73
C SER A 98 44.95 -21.13 -57.56
#